data_AF-A0A7T0NWJ1-F1
#
_entry.id   AF-A0A7T0NWJ1-F1
#
_cell.length_a   1.000
_cell.length_b   1.000
_cell.length_c   1.000
_cell.angle_alpha   90.00
_cell.angle_beta   90.00
_cell.angle_gamma   90.00
#
_symmetry.space_group_name_H-M   'P 1'
#
loop_
_entity.id
_entity.type
_entity.pdbx_description
1 polymer ?
#
loop_
_entity_poly.entity_id
_entity_poly.type
_entity_poly.pdbx_seq_one_letter_code
_entity_poly.pdbx_strand_id
1 'polypeptide(L)'
;MKQFHGLEKLIQSDKATLGNQDLARLLLKDLQHCQCLIYGCLDTDDKILLATLDLIPDSLNYEMFDQRIDLILSGPILRNDCVPLTYRLQGSDFGISGRCSMIARVCGVDLYLQRSYTGIIGEMARQKFSIAVKPLLKILKAT
;
A
#
# COMPACT_ATOMS: atom_id res chain seq x y z
N MET A 1 4.65 6.57 -10.77
CA MET A 1 3.96 7.42 -9.78
C MET A 1 2.89 6.60 -9.12
N LYS A 2 2.85 6.63 -7.79
CA LYS A 2 1.81 6.06 -6.95
C LYS A 2 0.41 6.45 -7.45
N GLN A 3 -0.48 5.46 -7.54
CA GLN A 3 -1.87 5.62 -7.92
C GLN A 3 -2.77 5.19 -6.76
N PHE A 4 -3.84 5.95 -6.54
CA PHE A 4 -4.87 5.66 -5.56
C PHE A 4 -6.12 5.16 -6.28
N HIS A 5 -6.79 4.17 -5.70
CA HIS A 5 -7.94 3.50 -6.28
C HIS A 5 -9.08 3.45 -5.26
N GLY A 6 -10.33 3.52 -5.73
CA GLY A 6 -11.52 3.25 -4.93
C GLY A 6 -11.83 4.29 -3.84
N LEU A 7 -11.24 5.49 -3.92
CA LEU A 7 -11.52 6.58 -2.98
C LEU A 7 -12.99 7.00 -3.02
N GLU A 8 -13.57 7.08 -4.21
CA GLU A 8 -14.97 7.49 -4.42
C GLU A 8 -15.93 6.44 -3.84
N LYS A 9 -15.61 5.16 -4.04
CA LYS A 9 -16.40 4.05 -3.51
C LYS A 9 -16.34 4.01 -1.98
N LEU A 10 -15.18 4.28 -1.39
CA LEU A 10 -14.99 4.35 0.06
C LEU A 10 -15.91 5.39 0.73
N ILE A 11 -16.19 6.51 0.05
CA ILE A 11 -16.99 7.62 0.60
C ILE A 11 -18.47 7.59 0.18
N GLN A 12 -18.87 6.68 -0.72
CA GLN A 12 -20.24 6.63 -1.27
C GLN A 12 -21.33 6.51 -0.18
N SER A 13 -21.03 5.90 0.96
CA SER A 13 -21.96 5.75 2.07
C SER A 13 -22.12 7.00 2.95
N ASP A 14 -21.21 7.97 2.87
CA ASP A 14 -21.22 9.18 3.72
C ASP A 14 -21.51 10.43 2.86
N LYS A 15 -22.76 10.92 2.90
CA LYS A 15 -23.24 12.13 2.18
C LYS A 15 -22.87 13.46 2.86
N ALA A 16 -22.12 13.43 3.96
CA ALA A 16 -21.74 14.61 4.73
C ALA A 16 -20.45 15.25 4.20
N THR A 17 -20.19 16.50 4.60
CA THR A 17 -18.91 17.18 4.32
C THR A 17 -17.76 16.40 4.95
N LEU A 18 -17.00 15.67 4.14
CA LEU A 18 -15.94 14.79 4.61
C LEU A 18 -14.74 15.59 5.18
N GLY A 19 -14.47 15.45 6.48
CA GLY A 19 -13.28 15.98 7.13
C GLY A 19 -12.09 15.01 7.11
N ASN A 20 -10.93 15.48 7.59
CA ASN A 20 -9.73 14.62 7.72
C ASN A 20 -9.98 13.43 8.66
N GLN A 21 -10.67 13.65 9.77
CA GLN A 21 -10.97 12.59 10.74
C GLN A 21 -11.97 11.57 10.18
N ASP A 22 -12.95 12.02 9.40
CA ASP A 22 -13.93 11.12 8.77
C ASP A 22 -13.26 10.20 7.75
N LEU A 23 -12.43 10.77 6.85
CA LEU A 23 -11.68 9.97 5.89
C LEU A 23 -10.71 9.02 6.59
N ALA A 24 -10.02 9.47 7.65
CA ALA A 24 -9.13 8.62 8.43
C ALA A 24 -9.88 7.42 9.03
N ARG A 25 -11.06 7.65 9.63
CA ARG A 25 -11.91 6.59 10.18
C ARG A 25 -12.35 5.57 9.11
N LEU A 26 -12.76 6.05 7.94
CA LEU A 26 -13.14 5.18 6.82
C LEU A 26 -11.95 4.35 6.34
N LEU A 27 -10.78 4.96 6.16
CA LEU A 27 -9.55 4.28 5.77
C LEU A 27 -9.10 3.25 6.81
N LEU A 28 -9.18 3.57 8.10
CA LEU A 28 -8.88 2.61 9.16
C LEU A 28 -9.77 1.37 9.07
N LYS A 29 -11.09 1.57 8.90
CA LYS A 29 -12.02 0.43 8.75
C LYS A 29 -11.71 -0.38 7.49
N ASP A 30 -11.49 0.28 6.37
CA ASP A 30 -11.23 -0.36 5.08
C ASP A 30 -9.95 -1.21 5.08
N LEU A 31 -8.91 -0.73 5.76
CA LEU A 31 -7.58 -1.33 5.77
C LEU A 31 -7.38 -2.41 6.85
N GLN A 32 -8.39 -2.69 7.70
CA GLN A 32 -8.28 -3.71 8.76
C GLN A 32 -7.88 -5.11 8.26
N HIS A 33 -8.25 -5.44 7.03
CA HIS A 33 -7.93 -6.72 6.38
C HIS A 33 -7.12 -6.51 5.10
N CYS A 34 -6.33 -5.43 5.03
CA CYS A 34 -5.57 -5.14 3.83
C CYS A 34 -4.41 -6.10 3.61
N GLN A 35 -4.05 -6.26 2.34
CA GLN A 35 -2.88 -7.00 1.89
C GLN A 35 -2.02 -6.15 0.96
N CYS A 36 -0.72 -6.39 0.98
CA CYS A 36 0.20 -5.84 0.01
C CYS A 36 0.78 -6.98 -0.84
N LEU A 37 0.56 -6.91 -2.14
CA LEU A 37 1.05 -7.85 -3.12
C LEU A 37 2.25 -7.24 -3.84
N ILE A 38 3.37 -7.95 -3.88
CA ILE A 38 4.60 -7.54 -4.58
C ILE A 38 4.72 -8.35 -5.86
N TYR A 39 4.95 -7.68 -6.97
CA TYR A 39 5.03 -8.30 -8.29
C TYR A 39 6.36 -8.00 -8.98
N GLY A 40 6.86 -8.99 -9.70
CA GLY A 40 7.91 -8.85 -10.70
C GLY A 40 7.40 -9.18 -12.10
N CYS A 41 8.34 -9.28 -13.04
CA CYS A 41 8.09 -9.62 -14.44
C CYS A 41 9.31 -10.40 -14.94
N LEU A 42 9.08 -11.47 -15.72
CA LEU A 42 10.14 -12.17 -16.46
C LEU A 42 10.20 -11.71 -17.91
N ASP A 43 9.03 -11.62 -18.56
CA ASP A 43 8.83 -11.09 -19.92
C ASP A 43 7.97 -9.82 -19.88
N THR A 44 7.61 -9.23 -21.02
CA THR A 44 7.12 -7.84 -21.07
C THR A 44 5.77 -7.55 -20.39
N ASP A 45 4.90 -8.53 -20.14
CA ASP A 45 3.53 -8.23 -19.64
C ASP A 45 2.99 -9.10 -18.50
N ASP A 46 3.59 -10.27 -18.21
CA ASP A 46 3.04 -11.17 -17.19
C ASP A 46 3.54 -10.80 -15.78
N LYS A 47 2.64 -10.21 -14.99
CA LYS A 47 2.90 -9.92 -13.57
C LYS A 47 2.99 -11.21 -12.77
N ILE A 48 4.17 -11.46 -12.21
CA ILE A 48 4.42 -12.62 -11.36
C ILE A 48 4.33 -12.18 -9.90
N LEU A 49 3.45 -12.83 -9.13
CA LEU A 49 3.33 -12.59 -7.69
C LEU A 49 4.57 -13.14 -6.97
N LEU A 50 5.31 -12.26 -6.31
CA LEU A 50 6.54 -12.59 -5.61
C LEU A 50 6.37 -12.70 -4.10
N ALA A 51 5.49 -11.91 -3.51
CA ALA A 51 5.17 -11.97 -2.08
C ALA A 51 3.76 -11.45 -1.80
N THR A 52 3.13 -12.04 -0.79
CA THR A 52 1.87 -11.57 -0.19
C THR A 52 2.17 -11.17 1.24
N LEU A 53 1.91 -9.91 1.58
CA LEU A 53 2.17 -9.36 2.91
C LEU A 53 0.83 -9.02 3.56
N ASP A 54 0.61 -9.56 4.75
CA ASP A 54 -0.60 -9.32 5.53
C ASP A 54 -0.35 -8.23 6.58
N LEU A 55 -1.42 -7.54 6.98
CA LEU A 55 -1.35 -6.55 8.06
C LEU A 55 -0.85 -7.21 9.36
N ILE A 56 0.21 -6.64 9.95
CA ILE A 56 0.64 -7.03 11.30
C ILE A 56 -0.41 -6.53 12.30
N PRO A 57 -0.88 -7.38 13.23
CA PRO A 57 -1.80 -6.96 14.29
C PRO A 57 -1.32 -5.69 15.01
N ASP A 58 -2.26 -4.83 15.37
CA ASP A 58 -2.04 -3.57 16.10
C ASP A 58 -1.10 -2.56 15.41
N SER A 59 -0.69 -2.80 14.15
CA SER A 59 0.18 -1.87 13.41
C SER A 59 -0.57 -0.76 12.69
N LEU A 60 -1.87 -0.94 12.44
CA LEU A 60 -2.72 0.02 11.75
C LEU A 60 -3.17 1.12 12.73
N ASN A 61 -2.65 2.33 12.56
CA ASN A 61 -2.94 3.46 13.43
C ASN A 61 -3.10 4.77 12.64
N TYR A 62 -3.88 5.69 13.20
CA TYR A 62 -3.95 7.07 12.74
C TYR A 62 -3.09 7.98 13.61
N GLU A 63 -2.10 8.62 13.00
CA GLU A 63 -1.31 9.66 13.65
C GLU A 63 -1.98 11.02 13.49
N MET A 64 -2.44 11.57 14.61
CA MET A 64 -3.30 12.76 14.64
C MET A 64 -2.57 14.04 14.25
N PHE A 65 -1.29 14.18 14.60
CA PHE A 65 -0.52 15.39 14.31
C PHE A 65 -0.27 15.54 12.81
N ASP A 66 0.22 14.47 12.18
CA ASP A 66 0.52 14.44 10.74
C ASP A 66 -0.72 14.15 9.88
N GLN A 67 -1.84 13.79 10.51
CA GLN A 67 -3.07 13.35 9.85
C GLN A 67 -2.78 12.25 8.82
N ARG A 68 -2.20 11.15 9.31
CA ARG A 68 -1.61 10.09 8.49
C ARG A 68 -2.00 8.73 9.03
N ILE A 69 -2.32 7.79 8.15
CA ILE A 69 -2.47 6.38 8.50
C ILE A 69 -1.11 5.71 8.37
N ASP A 70 -0.62 5.10 9.44
CA ASP A 70 0.55 4.24 9.44
C ASP A 70 0.10 2.78 9.59
N LEU A 71 0.74 1.89 8.84
CA LEU A 71 0.51 0.45 8.91
C LEU A 71 1.76 -0.33 8.51
N ILE A 72 1.89 -1.55 9.02
CA ILE A 72 3.01 -2.43 8.69
C ILE A 72 2.46 -3.75 8.21
N LEU A 73 2.88 -4.18 7.03
CA LEU A 73 2.55 -5.50 6.50
C LEU A 73 3.78 -6.40 6.50
N SER A 74 3.56 -7.70 6.66
CA SER A 74 4.61 -8.70 6.63
C SER A 74 4.09 -10.00 6.05
N GLY A 75 4.93 -10.70 5.30
CA GLY A 75 4.55 -12.00 4.76
C GLY A 75 5.71 -12.67 4.02
N PRO A 76 5.57 -13.96 3.70
CA PRO A 76 6.63 -14.73 3.09
C PRO A 76 6.89 -14.31 1.64
N ILE A 77 8.15 -14.37 1.24
CA ILE A 77 8.56 -14.36 -0.15
C ILE A 77 8.18 -15.71 -0.75
N LEU A 78 7.32 -15.67 -1.78
CA LEU A 78 6.78 -16.86 -2.45
C LEU A 78 7.70 -17.32 -3.58
N ARG A 79 8.37 -16.36 -4.25
CA ARG A 79 9.22 -16.60 -5.42
C ARG A 79 10.39 -15.62 -5.48
N ASN A 80 11.45 -16.02 -6.18
CA ASN A 80 12.64 -15.20 -6.40
C ASN A 80 13.21 -15.31 -7.83
N ASP A 81 12.40 -15.79 -8.76
CA ASP A 81 12.77 -15.98 -10.16
C ASP A 81 12.84 -14.65 -10.94
N CYS A 82 12.24 -13.58 -10.44
CA CYS A 82 12.40 -12.24 -10.98
C CYS A 82 12.48 -11.16 -9.89
N VAL A 83 12.88 -9.96 -10.31
CA VAL A 83 13.04 -8.82 -9.40
C VAL A 83 11.69 -8.16 -9.10
N PRO A 84 11.47 -7.66 -7.87
CA PRO A 84 10.31 -6.82 -7.55
C PRO A 84 10.29 -5.52 -8.35
N LEU A 85 9.17 -5.22 -8.99
CA LEU A 85 8.98 -4.04 -9.85
C LEU A 85 7.78 -3.19 -9.46
N THR A 86 6.68 -3.82 -9.05
CA THR A 86 5.45 -3.11 -8.65
C THR A 86 4.83 -3.70 -7.39
N TYR A 87 4.00 -2.92 -6.72
CA TYR A 87 3.21 -3.39 -5.59
C TYR A 87 1.75 -2.95 -5.70
N ARG A 88 0.89 -3.63 -4.97
CA ARG A 88 -0.49 -3.23 -4.71
C ARG A 88 -0.85 -3.45 -3.25
N LEU A 89 -1.07 -2.36 -2.51
CA LEU A 89 -1.77 -2.38 -1.23
C LEU A 89 -3.27 -2.33 -1.52
N GLN A 90 -4.04 -3.24 -0.94
CA GLN A 90 -5.48 -3.35 -1.20
C GLN A 90 -6.22 -3.59 0.11
N GLY A 91 -7.09 -2.65 0.49
CA GLY A 91 -8.14 -2.85 1.48
C GLY A 91 -9.43 -3.36 0.81
N SER A 92 -10.57 -3.12 1.44
CA SER A 92 -11.86 -3.61 0.92
C SER A 92 -12.27 -2.86 -0.37
N ASP A 93 -12.22 -1.54 -0.34
CA ASP A 93 -12.53 -0.64 -1.44
C ASP A 93 -11.31 0.18 -1.86
N PHE A 94 -10.54 0.69 -0.90
CA PHE A 94 -9.39 1.53 -1.19
C PHE A 94 -8.14 0.73 -1.55
N GLY A 95 -7.36 1.24 -2.50
CA GLY A 95 -6.11 0.61 -2.92
C GLY A 95 -5.03 1.61 -3.32
N ILE A 96 -3.78 1.17 -3.25
CA ILE A 96 -2.61 1.90 -3.71
C ILE A 96 -1.79 0.97 -4.60
N SER A 97 -1.47 1.41 -5.82
CA SER A 97 -0.47 0.74 -6.65
C SER A 97 0.71 1.66 -6.92
N GLY A 98 1.87 1.07 -7.16
CA GLY A 98 3.07 1.83 -7.49
C GLY A 98 4.24 0.96 -7.89
N ARG A 99 5.37 1.62 -8.13
CA ARG A 99 6.64 0.95 -8.41
C ARG A 99 7.39 0.67 -7.13
N CYS A 100 8.04 -0.48 -7.05
CA CYS A 100 8.98 -0.82 -5.99
C CYS A 100 10.36 -1.18 -6.56
N SER A 101 11.38 -1.17 -5.72
CA SER A 101 12.74 -1.58 -6.09
C SER A 101 13.50 -2.11 -4.89
N MET A 102 14.24 -3.20 -5.09
CA MET A 102 15.24 -3.66 -4.11
C MET A 102 16.53 -2.82 -4.14
N ILE A 103 16.75 -2.02 -5.19
CA ILE A 103 17.90 -1.14 -5.33
C ILE A 103 17.55 0.23 -4.73
N ALA A 104 18.42 0.72 -3.86
CA ALA A 104 18.31 2.03 -3.25
C ALA A 104 18.42 3.16 -4.28
N ARG A 105 17.70 4.26 -4.03
CA ARG A 105 17.83 5.54 -4.75
C ARG A 105 17.53 5.46 -6.26
N VAL A 106 16.78 4.45 -6.71
CA VAL A 106 16.24 4.37 -8.07
C VAL A 106 15.16 5.44 -8.28
N CYS A 107 15.35 6.29 -9.29
CA CYS A 107 14.39 7.34 -9.63
C CYS A 107 13.01 6.77 -9.99
N GLY A 108 11.94 7.48 -9.56
CA GLY A 108 10.56 7.16 -9.94
C GLY A 108 9.95 5.93 -9.25
N VAL A 109 10.61 5.42 -8.20
CA VAL A 109 10.12 4.33 -7.35
C VAL A 109 9.37 4.89 -6.15
N ASP A 110 8.21 4.31 -5.84
CA ASP A 110 7.37 4.72 -4.72
C ASP A 110 7.74 3.99 -3.42
N LEU A 111 8.41 2.82 -3.53
CA LEU A 111 8.69 1.93 -2.40
C LEU A 111 10.05 1.23 -2.54
N TYR A 112 10.92 1.40 -1.54
CA TYR A 112 12.24 0.76 -1.50
C TYR A 112 12.22 -0.49 -0.60
N LEU A 113 12.50 -1.65 -1.19
CA LEU A 113 12.48 -2.96 -0.55
C LEU A 113 13.85 -3.42 -0.03
N GLN A 114 14.91 -2.64 -0.26
CA GLN A 114 16.31 -3.02 -0.03
C GLN A 114 16.65 -3.55 1.39
N ARG A 115 15.86 -3.18 2.41
CA ARG A 115 16.06 -3.57 3.82
C ARG A 115 14.99 -4.53 4.33
N SER A 116 14.06 -4.89 3.46
CA SER A 116 12.76 -5.35 3.87
C SER A 116 12.25 -6.48 2.97
N TYR A 117 13.05 -6.87 1.98
CA TYR A 117 12.86 -7.98 1.07
C TYR A 117 14.24 -8.59 0.78
N THR A 118 14.45 -9.86 1.13
CA THR A 118 15.76 -10.52 1.04
C THR A 118 15.99 -11.26 -0.28
N GLY A 119 14.92 -11.61 -0.99
CA GLY A 119 14.99 -12.45 -2.19
C GLY A 119 15.11 -13.95 -1.90
N ILE A 120 15.00 -14.36 -0.63
CA ILE A 120 15.06 -15.76 -0.22
C ILE A 120 13.62 -16.27 -0.02
N ILE A 121 13.23 -17.31 -0.76
CA ILE A 121 11.90 -17.91 -0.65
C ILE A 121 11.67 -18.41 0.77
N GLY A 122 10.50 -18.11 1.32
CA GLY A 122 10.10 -18.45 2.69
C GLY A 122 10.50 -17.42 3.74
N GLU A 123 11.46 -16.53 3.48
CA GLU A 123 11.77 -15.45 4.40
C GLU A 123 10.69 -14.36 4.40
N MET A 124 10.60 -13.66 5.54
CA MET A 124 9.59 -12.63 5.75
C MET A 124 10.02 -11.30 5.13
N ALA A 125 9.29 -10.86 4.12
CA ALA A 125 9.30 -9.47 3.70
C ALA A 125 8.45 -8.64 4.67
N ARG A 126 8.89 -7.42 4.97
CA ARG A 126 8.18 -6.48 5.84
C ARG A 126 8.10 -5.12 5.16
N GLN A 127 6.98 -4.41 5.27
CA GLN A 127 6.83 -3.12 4.64
C GLN A 127 5.97 -2.18 5.46
N LYS A 128 6.52 -1.01 5.80
CA LYS A 128 5.76 0.08 6.41
C LYS A 128 5.13 0.95 5.31
N PHE A 129 3.87 1.28 5.48
CA PHE A 129 3.16 2.29 4.70
C PHE A 129 2.78 3.47 5.59
N SER A 130 2.77 4.64 4.96
CA SER A 130 2.41 5.91 5.58
C SER A 130 1.57 6.68 4.56
N ILE A 131 0.28 6.82 4.84
CA ILE A 131 -0.74 7.35 3.93
C ILE A 131 -1.24 8.67 4.50
N ALA A 132 -0.81 9.78 3.90
CA ALA A 132 -1.28 11.10 4.29
C ALA A 132 -2.75 11.29 3.87
N VAL A 133 -3.59 11.74 4.80
CA VAL A 133 -5.04 11.88 4.55
C VAL A 133 -5.35 13.15 3.76
N LYS A 134 -4.65 14.26 4.04
CA LYS A 134 -4.87 15.55 3.38
C LYS A 134 -4.79 15.49 1.83
N PRO A 135 -3.77 14.85 1.22
CA PRO A 135 -3.72 14.71 -0.23
C PRO A 135 -4.90 13.92 -0.82
N LEU A 136 -5.37 12.88 -0.12
CA LEU A 136 -6.50 12.07 -0.58
C LEU A 136 -7.79 12.88 -0.60
N LEU A 137 -8.03 13.70 0.43
CA LEU A 137 -9.16 14.64 0.45
C LEU A 137 -9.11 15.65 -0.69
N LYS A 138 -7.92 16.14 -1.06
CA LYS A 138 -7.77 17.05 -2.20
C LYS A 138 -8.14 16.37 -3.52
N ILE A 139 -7.74 15.12 -3.71
CA ILE A 139 -8.10 14.31 -4.89
C ILE A 139 -9.62 14.17 -4.98
N LEU A 140 -10.27 13.80 -3.87
CA LEU A 140 -11.73 13.65 -3.79
C LEU A 140 -12.50 14.95 -4.08
N LYS A 141 -11.97 16.12 -3.68
CA LYS A 141 -12.61 17.42 -3.92
C LYS A 141 -12.37 17.98 -5.33
N ALA A 142 -11.36 17.45 -6.02
CA ALA A 142 -11.04 17.85 -7.39
C ALA A 142 -11.76 16.98 -8.44
N THR A 143 -12.46 15.94 -7.99
CA THR A 143 -13.29 15.05 -8.80
C THR A 143 -14.73 15.54 -8.78
#